data_AF-A0A7X7NU07-F1
#
_entry.id   AF-A0A7X7NU07-F1
#
_cell.length_a   1.000
_cell.length_b   1.000
_cell.length_c   1.000
_cell.angle_alpha   90.00
_cell.angle_beta   90.00
_cell.angle_gamma   90.00
#
_symmetry.space_group_name_H-M   'P 1'
#
loop_
_entity.id
_entity.type
_entity.pdbx_description
1 polymer ?
#
loop_
_entity_poly.entity_id
_entity_poly.type
_entity_poly.pdbx_seq_one_letter_code
_entity_poly.pdbx_strand_id
1 'polypeptide(L)' 'MKNLLEEIYLLLSSHYGDLRWWPADTPFEVMVGAILTQNTAWTNVEKAIKRFEGNLSPERIL' A
#
# COMPACT_ATOMS: atom_id res chain seq x y z
N MET A 1 10.43 -27.12 -18.42
CA MET A 1 9.11 -26.50 -18.61
C MET A 1 9.19 -25.11 -18.04
N LYS A 2 8.85 -24.08 -18.81
CA LYS A 2 8.75 -22.73 -18.23
C LYS A 2 7.55 -22.71 -17.28
N ASN A 3 7.73 -22.06 -16.14
CA ASN A 3 6.72 -21.93 -15.11
C ASN A 3 5.66 -20.92 -15.59
N LEU A 4 4.41 -21.35 -15.79
CA LEU A 4 3.32 -20.49 -16.25
C LEU A 4 3.15 -19.24 -15.36
N LEU A 5 3.39 -19.37 -14.06
CA LEU A 5 3.31 -18.23 -13.13
C LEU A 5 4.38 -17.17 -13.43
N GLU A 6 5.60 -17.60 -13.78
CA GLU A 6 6.68 -16.68 -14.16
C GLU A 6 6.37 -15.95 -15.47
N GLU A 7 5.80 -16.66 -16.46
CA GLU A 7 5.41 -16.04 -17.73
C GLU A 7 4.31 -14.99 -17.55
N ILE A 8 3.28 -15.31 -16.77
CA ILE A 8 2.21 -14.36 -16.42
C ILE A 8 2.79 -13.15 -15.68
N TYR A 9 3.64 -13.38 -14.68
CA TYR A 9 4.28 -12.31 -13.92
C TYR A 9 5.10 -11.39 -14.83
N LEU A 10 5.94 -11.94 -15.70
CA LEU A 10 6.79 -11.16 -16.60
C LEU A 10 5.98 -10.36 -17.63
N LEU A 11 4.88 -10.93 -18.16
CA LEU A 11 3.98 -10.22 -19.06
C LEU A 11 3.32 -9.02 -18.38
N LEU A 12 2.77 -9.21 -17.18
CA LEU A 12 2.13 -8.15 -16.42
C LEU A 12 3.15 -7.08 -15.99
N SER A 13 4.30 -7.51 -15.48
CA SER A 13 5.39 -6.62 -15.06
C SER A 13 5.92 -5.79 -16.23
N SER A 14 6.08 -6.38 -17.41
CA SER A 14 6.52 -5.65 -18.62
C SER A 14 5.48 -4.64 -19.12
N HIS A 15 4.19 -4.91 -18.93
CA HIS A 15 3.12 -4.03 -19.37
C HIS A 15 2.88 -2.87 -18.39
N TYR A 16 2.86 -3.15 -17.09
CA TYR A 16 2.49 -2.18 -16.06
C TYR A 16 3.68 -1.51 -15.36
N GLY A 17 4.85 -2.16 -15.34
CA GLY A 17 6.02 -1.70 -14.60
C GLY A 17 5.81 -1.71 -13.07
N ASP A 18 6.50 -0.80 -12.38
CA ASP A 18 6.29 -0.57 -10.96
C ASP A 18 4.99 0.21 -10.72
N LEU A 19 3.97 -0.51 -10.28
CA LEU A 19 2.65 0.03 -9.99
C LEU A 19 2.62 0.93 -8.75
N ARG A 20 3.62 0.86 -7.85
CA ARG A 20 3.59 1.51 -6.53
C ARG A 20 2.22 1.32 -5.86
N TRP A 21 1.73 0.08 -5.92
CA TRP A 21 0.34 -0.30 -5.66
C TRP A 21 -0.14 0.02 -4.23
N TRP A 22 0.80 0.24 -3.30
CA TRP A 22 0.54 0.70 -1.95
C TRP A 22 1.40 1.95 -1.67
N PRO A 23 0.83 3.17 -1.72
CA PRO A 23 1.60 4.38 -1.47
C PRO A 23 1.72 4.60 0.04
N ALA A 24 2.89 4.27 0.58
CA ALA A 24 3.24 4.53 1.98
C ALA A 24 4.75 4.81 2.08
N ASP A 25 5.12 5.76 2.92
CA ASP A 25 6.52 6.18 3.09
C ASP A 25 7.25 5.34 4.15
N THR A 26 6.49 4.75 5.08
CA THR A 26 7.07 3.99 6.20
C THR A 26 6.37 2.63 6.43
N PRO A 27 7.07 1.63 7.00
CA PRO A 27 6.43 0.37 7.39
C PRO A 27 5.25 0.56 8.36
N PHE A 28 5.31 1.57 9.23
CA PHE A 28 4.22 1.86 10.16
C PHE A 28 2.97 2.36 9.43
N GLU A 29 3.14 3.24 8.45
CA GLU A 29 2.03 3.68 7.58
C GLU A 29 1.43 2.52 6.79
N VAL A 30 2.25 1.57 6.31
CA VAL A 30 1.74 0.32 5.69
C VAL A 30 0.85 -0.45 6.67
N MET A 31 1.30 -0.63 7.91
CA MET A 31 0.53 -1.35 8.94
C MET A 31 -0.79 -0.65 9.27
N VAL A 32 -0.75 0.67 9.52
CA VAL A 32 -1.95 1.47 9.81
C VAL A 32 -2.92 1.45 8.63
N GLY A 33 -2.43 1.65 7.40
CA GLY A 33 -3.27 1.61 6.20
C GLY A 33 -3.92 0.23 5.98
N ALA A 34 -3.20 -0.86 6.25
CA ALA A 34 -3.71 -2.22 6.12
C ALA A 34 -4.83 -2.50 7.14
N ILE A 35 -4.73 -1.93 8.34
CA ILE A 35 -5.79 -1.99 9.36
C ILE A 35 -6.99 -1.15 8.93
N LEU A 36 -6.77 0.10 8.52
CA LEU A 36 -7.85 1.04 8.19
C LEU A 36 -8.63 0.65 6.92
N THR A 37 -8.00 -0.06 5.98
CA THR A 37 -8.67 -0.54 4.75
C THR A 37 -9.70 -1.64 5.05
N GLN A 38 -9.61 -2.29 6.22
CA GLN A 38 -10.62 -3.27 6.62
C GLN A 38 -11.98 -2.58 6.78
N ASN A 39 -12.98 -3.01 6.00
CA ASN A 39 -14.33 -2.44 5.96
C ASN A 39 -14.39 -0.95 5.57
N THR A 40 -13.41 -0.43 4.84
CA THR A 40 -13.44 0.96 4.35
C THR A 40 -12.78 1.11 2.98
N ALA A 41 -13.22 2.09 2.19
CA ALA A 41 -12.61 2.40 0.90
C ALA A 41 -11.24 3.07 1.08
N TRP A 42 -10.27 2.75 0.20
CA TRP A 42 -8.93 3.34 0.22
C TRP A 42 -8.94 4.88 0.29
N THR A 43 -9.85 5.53 -0.44
CA THR A 43 -9.99 7.00 -0.44
C THR A 43 -10.33 7.59 0.93
N ASN A 44 -10.94 6.82 1.84
CA ASN A 44 -11.18 7.25 3.23
C ASN A 44 -9.97 6.98 4.13
N VAL A 45 -9.21 5.92 3.88
CA VAL A 45 -7.93 5.64 4.54
C VAL A 45 -6.94 6.75 4.27
N GLU A 46 -6.77 7.14 3.00
CA GLU A 46 -5.89 8.24 2.60
C GLU A 46 -6.26 9.56 3.30
N LYS A 47 -7.56 9.86 3.41
CA LYS A 47 -8.03 11.04 4.14
C LYS A 47 -7.68 10.99 5.62
N ALA A 48 -7.79 9.82 6.26
CA ALA A 48 -7.46 9.65 7.67
C ALA A 48 -5.95 9.79 7.91
N ILE A 49 -5.12 9.13 7.10
CA ILE A 49 -3.64 9.20 7.20
C ILE A 49 -3.15 10.63 6.95
N LYS A 50 -3.69 11.34 5.96
CA LYS A 50 -3.33 12.74 5.68
C LYS A 50 -3.53 13.69 6.87
N ARG A 51 -4.43 13.38 7.82
CA ARG A 51 -4.62 14.21 9.03
C ARG A 51 -3.44 14.19 10.00
N PHE A 52 -2.52 13.25 9.84
CA PHE A 52 -1.29 13.21 10.63
C PHE A 52 -0.16 14.09 10.06
N GLU A 53 -0.40 14.77 8.93
CA GLU A 53 0.54 15.74 8.32
C GLU A 53 1.95 15.15 8.10
N GLY A 54 2.03 13.89 7.71
CA GLY A 54 3.29 13.17 7.49
C GLY A 54 4.00 12.71 8.77
N ASN A 55 3.45 12.98 9.95
CA ASN A 55 3.96 12.53 11.23
C ASN A 55 3.09 11.41 11.82
N LEU A 56 2.88 10.35 11.02
CA LEU A 56 2.21 9.13 11.47
C LEU A 56 3.25 8.20 12.10
N SER A 57 3.27 8.12 13.42
CA SER A 57 4.17 7.29 14.22
C SER A 57 3.42 6.64 15.38
N PRO A 58 3.92 5.50 15.92
CA PRO A 58 3.30 4.86 17.09
C PRO A 58 3.12 5.83 18.26
N GLU A 59 4.12 6.67 18.52
CA GLU A 59 4.16 7.62 19.64
C GLU A 59 3.13 8.75 19.49
N ARG A 60 2.73 9.08 18.26
CA ARG A 60 1.71 10.10 17.98
C ARG A 60 0.28 9.59 18.24
N ILE A 61 0.08 8.27 18.26
CA ILE A 61 -1.23 7.64 18.45
C ILE A 61 -1.52 7.36 19.93
N LEU A 62 -0.49 7.21 20.76
CA LEU A 62 -0.59 7.05 22.22
C LEU A 62 -0.89 8.38 22.92
#